data_AF-A0A2P2LUP1-F1
#
_entry.id   AF-A0A2P2LUP1-F1
#
_cell.length_a   1.000
_cell.length_b   1.000
_cell.length_c   1.000
_cell.angle_alpha   90.00
_cell.angle_beta   90.00
_cell.angle_gamma   90.00
#
_symmetry.space_group_name_H-M   'P 1'
#
loop_
_entity.id
_entity.type
_entity.pdbx_description
1 polymer ?
#
loop_
_entity_poly.entity_id
_entity_poly.type
_entity_poly.pdbx_seq_one_letter_code
_entity_poly.pdbx_strand_id
1 'polypeptide(L)'
;MLCADLLGIVRHCTYIGMADDVFALLQHDTHLFLANVVNLSKELMYQQVLRRFAHFTAIQLSEPAPLPELIMLALKEEDLYSDSNENDDLKEKIAEMNTELLKEKAEMLEEYFGIYIDGHGNLSRLPVILDQYMPDMDRIPEFVLCLGNDVGSRI
;
A
#
# COMPACT_ATOMS: atom_id res chain seq x y z
N MET A 1 3.56 -10.29 -14.22
CA MET A 1 3.65 -11.76 -14.41
C MET A 1 5.09 -12.12 -14.76
N LEU A 2 5.81 -12.80 -13.87
CA LEU A 2 7.20 -13.22 -14.15
C LEU A 2 7.20 -14.27 -15.28
N CYS A 3 8.14 -14.17 -16.23
CA CYS A 3 8.35 -15.22 -17.22
C CYS A 3 8.69 -16.55 -16.51
N ALA A 4 8.32 -17.70 -17.09
CA ALA A 4 8.47 -19.03 -16.48
C ALA A 4 9.90 -19.30 -15.98
N ASP A 5 10.90 -18.84 -16.74
CA ASP A 5 12.32 -19.00 -16.41
C ASP A 5 12.71 -18.21 -15.16
N LEU A 6 12.23 -16.95 -15.04
CA LEU A 6 12.50 -16.10 -13.88
C LEU A 6 11.82 -16.63 -12.62
N LEU A 7 10.61 -17.19 -12.75
CA LEU A 7 9.95 -17.87 -11.64
C LEU A 7 10.75 -19.09 -11.19
N GLY A 8 11.33 -19.85 -12.12
CA GLY A 8 12.23 -20.97 -11.83
C GLY A 8 13.43 -20.54 -10.99
N ILE A 9 14.09 -19.44 -11.38
CA ILE A 9 15.23 -18.86 -10.66
C ILE A 9 14.83 -18.45 -9.25
N VAL A 10 13.77 -17.64 -9.10
CA VAL A 10 13.33 -17.13 -7.79
C VAL A 10 12.88 -18.26 -6.87
N ARG A 11 12.28 -19.32 -7.41
CA ARG A 11 11.77 -20.45 -6.62
C ARG A 11 12.89 -21.31 -6.02
N HIS A 12 14.02 -21.44 -6.70
CA HIS A 12 15.11 -22.34 -6.29
C HIS A 12 16.40 -21.60 -5.95
N CYS A 13 16.37 -20.26 -5.86
CA CYS A 13 17.54 -19.51 -5.46
C CYS A 13 17.86 -19.69 -3.97
N THR A 14 19.14 -19.59 -3.64
CA THR A 14 19.64 -19.40 -2.28
C THR A 14 19.84 -17.91 -2.05
N TYR A 15 19.18 -17.36 -1.04
CA TYR A 15 19.42 -15.99 -0.60
C TYR A 15 20.81 -15.89 0.04
N ILE A 16 21.63 -14.95 -0.44
CA ILE A 16 22.99 -14.74 0.06
C ILE A 16 23.04 -13.57 1.05
N GLY A 17 22.38 -12.46 0.72
CA GLY A 17 22.37 -11.26 1.57
C GLY A 17 21.91 -10.01 0.82
N MET A 18 21.66 -8.94 1.56
CA MET A 18 21.43 -7.60 0.99
C MET A 18 22.76 -7.02 0.48
N ALA A 19 22.75 -6.44 -0.71
CA ALA A 19 23.85 -5.64 -1.23
C ALA A 19 23.72 -4.19 -0.78
N ASP A 20 22.49 -3.67 -0.80
CA ASP A 20 22.08 -2.37 -0.29
C ASP A 20 20.60 -2.42 0.13
N ASP A 21 19.95 -1.27 0.27
CA ASP A 21 18.54 -1.09 0.61
C ASP A 21 17.55 -1.43 -0.52
N VAL A 22 18.03 -1.61 -1.77
CA VAL A 22 17.20 -1.89 -2.95
C VAL A 22 17.46 -3.29 -3.52
N PHE A 23 18.69 -3.79 -3.41
CA PHE A 23 19.16 -4.99 -4.08
C PHE A 23 19.66 -6.07 -3.11
N ALA A 24 19.31 -7.32 -3.42
CA ALA A 24 19.84 -8.51 -2.77
C ALA A 24 20.61 -9.39 -3.74
N LEU A 25 21.56 -10.15 -3.20
CA LEU A 25 22.27 -11.19 -3.93
C LEU A 25 21.54 -12.53 -3.78
N LEU A 26 21.21 -13.14 -4.91
CA LEU A 26 20.60 -14.46 -5.01
C LEU A 26 21.52 -15.38 -5.80
N GLN A 27 21.79 -16.57 -5.29
CA GLN A 27 22.50 -17.61 -6.05
C GLN A 27 21.48 -18.59 -6.63
N HIS A 28 21.59 -18.94 -7.91
CA HIS A 28 20.88 -20.08 -8.49
C HIS A 28 21.87 -20.91 -9.32
N ASP A 29 22.00 -22.20 -9.00
CA ASP A 29 23.05 -23.07 -9.51
C ASP A 29 24.45 -22.45 -9.31
N THR A 30 25.13 -22.15 -10.42
CA THR A 30 26.48 -21.54 -10.45
C THR A 30 26.45 -20.03 -10.71
N HIS A 31 25.26 -19.43 -10.84
CA HIS A 31 25.09 -18.02 -11.18
C HIS A 31 24.72 -17.19 -9.96
N LEU A 32 25.30 -16.00 -9.88
CA LEU A 32 24.98 -14.99 -8.88
C LEU A 32 24.18 -13.87 -9.55
N PHE A 33 23.03 -13.54 -8.98
CA PHE A 33 22.10 -12.54 -9.47
C PHE A 33 22.01 -11.38 -8.49
N LEU A 34 21.89 -10.18 -9.03
CA LEU A 34 21.46 -9.00 -8.29
C LEU A 34 19.95 -8.82 -8.50
N ALA A 35 19.18 -8.95 -7.44
CA ALA A 35 17.73 -8.91 -7.46
C ALA A 35 17.23 -7.60 -6.83
N ASN A 36 16.44 -6.82 -7.57
CA ASN A 36 15.77 -5.64 -7.02
C ASN A 36 14.61 -6.09 -6.11
N VAL A 37 14.83 -6.08 -4.80
CA VAL A 37 13.84 -6.59 -3.84
C VAL A 37 12.65 -5.65 -3.67
N VAL A 38 12.82 -4.36 -3.95
CA VAL A 38 11.72 -3.38 -3.94
C VAL A 38 10.69 -3.72 -5.02
N ASN A 39 11.14 -3.99 -6.24
CA ASN A 39 10.24 -4.35 -7.33
C ASN A 39 9.68 -5.78 -7.17
N LEU A 40 10.50 -6.73 -6.72
CA LEU A 40 10.03 -8.09 -6.48
C LEU A 40 8.99 -8.16 -5.36
N SER A 41 9.18 -7.40 -4.28
CA SER A 41 8.20 -7.34 -3.19
C SER A 41 6.90 -6.66 -3.63
N LYS A 42 6.95 -5.58 -4.41
CA LYS A 42 5.76 -4.94 -5.02
C LYS A 42 4.95 -5.95 -5.85
N GLU A 43 5.60 -6.68 -6.76
CA GLU A 43 4.94 -7.70 -7.57
C GLU A 43 4.38 -8.86 -6.75
N LEU A 44 5.12 -9.29 -5.72
CA LEU A 44 4.66 -10.32 -4.79
C LEU A 44 3.39 -9.86 -4.06
N MET A 45 3.41 -8.67 -3.46
CA MET A 45 2.25 -8.11 -2.75
C MET A 45 1.05 -7.99 -3.68
N TYR A 46 1.23 -7.45 -4.89
CA TYR A 46 0.16 -7.33 -5.88
C TYR A 46 -0.44 -8.71 -6.24
N GLN A 47 0.39 -9.72 -6.48
CA GLN A 47 -0.09 -11.08 -6.76
C GLN A 47 -0.80 -11.72 -5.56
N GLN A 48 -0.35 -11.45 -4.32
CA GLN A 48 -1.04 -11.93 -3.12
C GLN A 48 -2.40 -11.26 -2.96
N VAL A 49 -2.50 -9.96 -3.20
CA VAL A 49 -3.77 -9.24 -3.20
C VAL A 49 -4.76 -9.88 -4.17
N LEU A 50 -4.34 -10.13 -5.42
CA LEU A 50 -5.20 -10.77 -6.42
C LEU A 50 -5.62 -12.20 -6.04
N ARG A 51 -4.70 -13.00 -5.46
CA ARG A 51 -5.01 -14.38 -5.02
C ARG A 51 -5.96 -14.43 -3.84
N ARG A 52 -5.88 -13.43 -2.95
CA ARG A 52 -6.66 -13.34 -1.71
C ARG A 52 -7.88 -12.42 -1.84
N PHE A 53 -8.23 -11.98 -3.05
CA PHE A 53 -9.37 -11.10 -3.29
C PHE A 53 -10.64 -11.61 -2.58
N ALA A 54 -11.28 -10.73 -1.80
CA ALA A 54 -12.42 -11.03 -0.93
C ALA A 54 -12.19 -12.04 0.23
N HIS A 55 -10.93 -12.40 0.52
CA HIS A 55 -10.56 -13.40 1.52
C HIS A 55 -9.36 -12.94 2.37
N PHE A 56 -9.36 -11.68 2.80
CA PHE A 56 -8.31 -11.12 3.65
C PHE A 56 -8.62 -11.30 5.14
N THR A 57 -7.60 -11.71 5.90
CA THR A 57 -7.55 -11.37 7.33
C THR A 57 -7.08 -9.92 7.47
N ALA A 58 -7.54 -9.21 8.48
CA ALA A 58 -7.16 -7.81 8.70
C ALA A 58 -6.54 -7.61 10.08
N ILE A 59 -5.58 -6.69 10.15
CA ILE A 59 -5.06 -6.15 11.41
C ILE A 59 -5.93 -4.99 11.86
N GLN A 60 -6.19 -4.92 13.15
CA GLN A 60 -6.91 -3.82 13.79
C GLN A 60 -5.90 -2.78 14.29
N LEU A 61 -6.11 -1.52 13.92
CA LEU A 61 -5.33 -0.41 14.47
C LEU A 61 -5.66 -0.25 15.96
N SER A 62 -4.64 0.04 16.77
CA SER A 62 -4.83 0.32 18.20
C SER A 62 -5.67 1.57 18.42
N GLU A 63 -5.49 2.57 17.56
CA GLU A 63 -6.25 3.81 17.53
C GLU A 63 -6.81 4.00 16.13
N PRO A 64 -8.15 4.16 15.97
CA PRO A 64 -8.75 4.52 14.69
C PRO A 64 -8.18 5.85 14.17
N ALA A 65 -7.79 5.88 12.91
CA ALA A 65 -7.12 7.03 12.30
C ALA A 65 -8.10 7.82 11.41
N PRO A 66 -8.39 9.10 11.71
CA PRO A 66 -9.31 9.91 10.91
C PRO A 66 -8.82 10.09 9.47
N LEU A 67 -9.65 9.73 8.49
CA LEU A 67 -9.29 9.87 7.07
C LEU A 67 -8.91 11.31 6.67
N PRO A 68 -9.61 12.37 7.11
CA PRO A 68 -9.22 13.74 6.77
C PRO A 68 -7.80 14.07 7.23
N GLU A 69 -7.41 13.63 8.43
CA GLU A 69 -6.07 13.87 8.98
C GLU A 69 -5.00 13.12 8.20
N LEU A 70 -5.24 11.84 7.88
CA LEU A 70 -4.34 11.03 7.05
C LEU A 70 -4.14 11.66 5.66
N ILE A 71 -5.22 12.10 5.02
CA ILE A 71 -5.13 12.71 3.68
C ILE A 71 -4.40 14.06 3.75
N MET A 72 -4.68 14.88 4.77
CA MET A 72 -3.98 16.15 4.98
C MET A 72 -2.48 15.96 5.25
N LEU A 73 -2.09 14.90 5.98
CA LEU A 73 -0.68 14.56 6.19
C LEU A 73 0.02 14.25 4.86
N ALA A 74 -0.58 13.42 4.01
CA ALA A 74 -0.02 13.09 2.69
C ALA A 74 0.13 14.32 1.79
N LEU A 75 -0.91 15.17 1.71
CA LEU A 75 -0.88 16.41 0.91
C LEU A 75 0.14 17.44 1.43
N LYS A 76 0.53 17.39 2.71
CA LYS A 76 1.57 18.25 3.27
C LYS A 76 2.97 17.74 2.98
N GLU A 77 3.17 16.43 2.90
CA GLU A 77 4.45 15.83 2.53
C GLU A 77 4.81 16.06 1.06
N GLU A 78 3.83 16.01 0.14
CA GLU A 78 4.05 16.33 -1.28
C GLU A 78 4.59 17.77 -1.45
N ASP A 79 4.10 18.71 -0.64
CA ASP A 79 4.52 20.11 -0.67
C ASP A 79 5.92 20.38 -0.11
N LEU A 80 6.55 19.45 0.62
CA LEU A 80 7.96 19.60 1.01
C LEU A 80 8.90 19.67 -0.21
N TYR A 81 8.40 19.26 -1.39
CA TYR A 81 9.12 19.27 -2.66
C TYR A 81 8.62 20.34 -3.66
N SER A 82 7.56 21.11 -3.33
CA SER A 82 7.03 22.21 -4.14
C SER A 82 6.94 23.51 -3.33
N ASP A 83 7.39 24.63 -3.91
CA ASP A 83 7.46 25.95 -3.24
C ASP A 83 6.06 26.60 -3.03
N SER A 84 5.01 25.79 -2.91
CA SER A 84 3.60 26.16 -2.99
C SER A 84 2.88 26.01 -1.65
N ASN A 85 3.23 26.84 -0.66
CA ASN A 85 2.48 26.96 0.61
C ASN A 85 1.07 27.58 0.46
N GLU A 86 0.49 27.65 -0.74
CA GLU A 86 -0.55 28.65 -1.05
C GLU A 86 -1.99 28.13 -1.20
N ASN A 87 -2.34 26.91 -0.77
CA ASN A 87 -3.77 26.56 -0.75
C ASN A 87 -4.20 25.48 0.25
N ASP A 88 -4.06 25.75 1.55
CA ASP A 88 -4.62 24.89 2.61
C ASP A 88 -6.14 24.66 2.44
N ASP A 89 -6.91 25.65 1.97
CA ASP A 89 -8.35 25.51 1.67
C ASP A 89 -8.62 24.48 0.55
N LEU A 90 -7.77 24.42 -0.47
CA LEU A 90 -7.88 23.39 -1.50
C LEU A 90 -7.56 21.99 -0.94
N LYS A 91 -6.56 21.88 -0.07
CA LYS A 91 -6.20 20.60 0.56
C LYS A 91 -7.30 20.10 1.48
N GLU A 92 -7.88 20.99 2.29
CA GLU A 92 -9.04 20.67 3.13
C GLU A 92 -10.19 20.14 2.28
N LYS A 93 -10.51 20.79 1.16
CA LYS A 93 -11.53 20.31 0.20
C LYS A 93 -11.19 18.94 -0.39
N ILE A 94 -9.94 18.69 -0.75
CA ILE A 94 -9.50 17.38 -1.26
C ILE A 94 -9.67 16.31 -0.16
N ALA A 95 -9.27 16.61 1.07
CA ALA A 95 -9.39 15.70 2.20
C ALA A 95 -10.86 15.38 2.53
N GLU A 96 -11.73 16.39 2.55
CA GLU A 96 -13.17 16.21 2.73
C GLU A 96 -13.78 15.37 1.61
N MET A 97 -13.49 15.69 0.35
CA MET A 97 -14.03 14.99 -0.81
C MET A 97 -13.60 13.51 -0.84
N ASN A 98 -12.32 13.23 -0.61
CA ASN A 98 -11.81 11.86 -0.55
C ASN A 98 -12.35 11.10 0.67
N THR A 99 -12.54 11.76 1.80
CA THR A 99 -13.14 11.13 2.98
C THR A 99 -14.58 10.67 2.71
N GLU A 100 -15.41 11.53 2.13
CA GLU A 100 -16.79 11.15 1.81
C GLU A 100 -16.86 10.06 0.74
N LEU A 101 -15.99 10.11 -0.28
CA LEU A 101 -15.89 9.04 -1.28
C LEU A 101 -15.49 7.69 -0.65
N LEU A 102 -14.47 7.68 0.20
CA LEU A 102 -14.01 6.45 0.86
C LEU A 102 -15.07 5.88 1.80
N LYS A 103 -15.85 6.73 2.47
CA LYS A 103 -17.02 6.31 3.26
C LYS A 103 -18.11 5.68 2.40
N GLU A 104 -18.40 6.26 1.23
CA GLU A 104 -19.37 5.67 0.28
C GLU A 104 -18.93 4.27 -0.18
N LYS A 105 -17.63 4.04 -0.30
CA LYS A 105 -17.04 2.78 -0.77
C LYS A 105 -16.62 1.84 0.36
N ALA A 106 -16.87 2.19 1.62
CA ALA A 106 -16.40 1.46 2.79
C ALA A 106 -16.85 -0.02 2.81
N GLU A 107 -18.10 -0.30 2.44
CA GLU A 107 -18.63 -1.67 2.37
C GLU A 107 -17.84 -2.53 1.38
N MET A 108 -17.59 -2.01 0.18
CA MET A 108 -16.81 -2.70 -0.86
C MET A 108 -15.35 -2.90 -0.45
N LEU A 109 -14.75 -1.88 0.16
CA LEU A 109 -13.37 -1.92 0.65
C LEU A 109 -13.19 -2.97 1.76
N GLU A 110 -14.18 -3.10 2.63
CA GLU A 110 -14.20 -4.14 3.66
C GLU A 110 -14.38 -5.52 3.04
N GLU A 111 -15.39 -5.70 2.19
CA GLU A 111 -15.72 -7.00 1.61
C GLU A 111 -14.60 -7.56 0.73
N TYR A 112 -14.03 -6.73 -0.15
CA TYR A 112 -13.06 -7.21 -1.14
C TYR A 112 -11.61 -7.13 -0.68
N PHE A 113 -11.27 -6.16 0.17
CA PHE A 113 -9.90 -5.85 0.52
C PHE A 113 -9.62 -5.90 2.02
N GLY A 114 -10.61 -6.15 2.88
CA GLY A 114 -10.41 -6.17 4.33
C GLY A 114 -9.96 -4.81 4.91
N ILE A 115 -10.22 -3.71 4.19
CA ILE A 115 -9.96 -2.35 4.66
C ILE A 115 -11.25 -1.84 5.31
N TYR A 116 -11.20 -1.53 6.60
CA TYR A 116 -12.39 -1.09 7.33
C TYR A 116 -12.31 0.39 7.69
N ILE A 117 -13.31 1.13 7.24
CA ILE A 117 -13.58 2.52 7.59
C ILE A 117 -14.87 2.53 8.42
N ASP A 118 -14.81 3.10 9.62
CA ASP A 118 -15.98 3.17 10.50
C ASP A 118 -16.99 4.25 10.04
N GLY A 119 -18.16 4.30 10.68
CA GLY A 119 -19.20 5.28 10.36
C GLY A 119 -18.83 6.73 10.62
N HIS A 120 -17.74 6.99 11.36
CA HIS A 120 -17.21 8.32 11.63
C HIS A 120 -16.15 8.75 10.61
N GLY A 121 -15.76 7.87 9.68
CA GLY A 121 -14.71 8.15 8.70
C GLY A 121 -13.30 7.92 9.26
N ASN A 122 -13.15 6.97 10.18
CA ASN A 122 -11.84 6.55 10.66
C ASN A 122 -11.42 5.21 10.03
N LEU A 123 -10.21 5.16 9.48
CA LEU A 123 -9.56 3.91 9.12
C LEU A 123 -9.27 3.13 10.42
N SER A 124 -9.78 1.91 10.52
CA SER A 124 -9.58 1.09 11.73
C SER A 124 -9.02 -0.30 11.45
N ARG A 125 -9.13 -0.82 10.22
CA ARG A 125 -8.47 -2.09 9.83
C ARG A 125 -7.81 -2.01 8.48
N LEU A 126 -6.72 -2.77 8.34
CA LEU A 126 -5.95 -2.94 7.10
C LEU A 126 -5.73 -4.43 6.82
N PRO A 127 -5.67 -4.86 5.55
CA PRO A 127 -5.46 -6.26 5.21
C PRO A 127 -4.06 -6.75 5.54
N VAL A 128 -3.99 -8.02 5.94
CA VAL A 128 -2.75 -8.79 6.03
C VAL A 128 -2.51 -9.47 4.69
N ILE A 129 -1.57 -8.92 3.93
CA ILE A 129 -1.20 -9.45 2.60
C ILE A 129 -0.23 -10.63 2.72
N LEU A 130 0.74 -10.50 3.63
CA LEU A 130 1.72 -11.54 3.96
C LEU A 130 1.65 -11.84 5.46
N ASP A 131 1.67 -13.11 5.80
CA ASP A 131 1.63 -13.56 7.19
C ASP A 131 2.88 -13.05 7.91
N GLN A 132 2.72 -12.54 9.15
CA GLN A 132 3.79 -11.98 9.99
C GLN A 132 4.46 -10.70 9.44
N TYR A 133 3.90 -10.07 8.42
CA TYR A 133 4.36 -8.79 7.91
C TYR A 133 3.38 -7.68 8.30
N MET A 134 3.90 -6.65 8.98
CA MET A 134 3.18 -5.39 9.16
C MET A 134 3.59 -4.41 8.07
N PRO A 135 2.64 -3.73 7.41
CA PRO A 135 2.97 -2.66 6.49
C PRO A 135 3.69 -1.52 7.22
N ASP A 136 4.47 -0.76 6.47
CA ASP A 136 5.08 0.48 6.93
C ASP A 136 3.98 1.49 7.30
N MET A 137 3.81 1.73 8.60
CA MET A 137 2.72 2.54 9.13
C MET A 137 2.88 4.03 8.79
N ASP A 138 4.11 4.47 8.51
CA ASP A 138 4.39 5.86 8.12
C ASP A 138 3.84 6.17 6.71
N ARG A 139 3.58 5.13 5.90
CA ARG A 139 3.04 5.26 4.53
C ARG A 139 1.52 5.22 4.44
N ILE A 140 0.83 5.05 5.56
CA ILE A 140 -0.65 5.00 5.57
C ILE A 140 -1.30 6.29 5.06
N PRO A 141 -0.81 7.50 5.39
CA PRO A 141 -1.29 8.75 4.78
C PRO A 141 -1.30 8.70 3.25
N GLU A 142 -0.15 8.40 2.63
CA GLU A 142 0.01 8.33 1.18
C GLU A 142 -0.91 7.27 0.57
N PHE A 143 -0.98 6.08 1.20
CA PHE A 143 -1.87 5.00 0.77
C PHE A 143 -3.35 5.44 0.73
N VAL A 144 -3.84 6.14 1.76
CA VAL A 144 -5.23 6.60 1.82
C VAL A 144 -5.52 7.68 0.76
N LEU A 145 -4.59 8.61 0.55
CA LEU A 145 -4.72 9.61 -0.52
C LEU A 145 -4.78 8.94 -1.90
N CYS A 146 -3.86 8.00 -2.19
CA CYS A 146 -3.89 7.23 -3.45
C CYS A 146 -5.19 6.44 -3.60
N LEU A 147 -5.68 5.80 -2.53
CA LEU A 147 -6.93 5.05 -2.55
C LEU A 147 -8.12 5.94 -2.90
N GLY A 148 -8.21 7.14 -2.31
CA GLY A 148 -9.26 8.11 -2.64
C GLY A 148 -9.21 8.54 -4.11
N ASN A 149 -8.02 8.86 -4.61
CA ASN A 149 -7.81 9.29 -5.99
C ASN A 149 -8.12 8.18 -7.02
N ASP A 150 -7.68 6.95 -6.75
CA ASP A 150 -7.86 5.80 -7.66
C ASP A 150 -9.32 5.34 -7.69
N VAL A 151 -10.00 5.33 -6.55
CA VAL A 151 -11.42 4.94 -6.47
C VAL A 151 -12.33 6.02 -7.07
N GLY A 152 -11.94 7.29 -7.03
CA GLY A 152 -12.65 8.40 -7.68
C GLY A 152 -12.42 8.45 -9.19
N SER A 153 -11.29 7.92 -9.65
CA SER A 153 -10.91 7.81 -11.05
C SER A 153 -11.60 6.62 -11.73
N ARG A 154 -12.88 6.79 -12.09
CA ARG A 154 -13.66 5.92 -13.00
C ARG A 154 -13.96 4.50 -12.51
N ILE A 155 -15.18 4.32 -11.99
CA ILE A 155 -16.08 3.20 -12.32
C ILE A 155 -17.49 3.79 -12.52
#